data_AF-A0A522W1Y4-F1
#
_entry.id   AF-A0A522W1Y4-F1
#
_cell.length_a   1.000
_cell.length_b   1.000
_cell.length_c   1.000
_cell.angle_alpha   90.00
_cell.angle_beta   90.00
_cell.angle_gamma   90.00
#
_symmetry.space_group_name_H-M   'P 1'
#
loop_
_entity.id
_entity.type
_entity.pdbx_description
1 polymer ?
#
loop_
_entity_poly.entity_id
_entity_poly.type
_entity_poly.pdbx_seq_one_letter_code
_entity_poly.pdbx_strand_id
1 'polypeptide(L)'
;MLAEVMTLGVKAGVEPHALFRAIRQGATGRARTFDRLPDHFLSGNFDPPAFALRLAHKDMALALELARAHGVPMRIGEDAFAELEEAMRRGWGARDCRAAMTLQEERSGVTVRVPQEKLGGIND
;
A
#
# COMPACT_ATOMS: atom_id res chain seq x y z
N MET A 1 -3.60 9.56 -3.86
CA MET A 1 -4.39 8.31 -3.91
C MET A 1 -5.75 8.39 -3.20
N LEU A 2 -5.89 8.87 -1.95
CA LEU A 2 -7.19 8.81 -1.25
C LEU A 2 -8.34 9.49 -2.01
N ALA A 3 -8.09 10.67 -2.59
CA ALA A 3 -9.08 11.36 -3.42
C ALA A 3 -9.51 10.53 -4.64
N GLU A 4 -8.55 9.85 -5.31
CA GLU A 4 -8.82 9.00 -6.47
C GLU A 4 -9.66 7.77 -6.10
N VAL A 5 -9.41 7.16 -4.93
CA VAL A 5 -10.22 6.05 -4.42
C VAL A 5 -11.66 6.51 -4.12
N MET A 6 -11.81 7.69 -3.51
CA MET A 6 -13.13 8.24 -3.19
C MET A 6 -13.92 8.57 -4.46
N THR A 7 -13.30 9.21 -5.45
CA THR A 7 -13.98 9.53 -6.71
C THR A 7 -14.31 8.28 -7.51
N LEU A 8 -13.44 7.25 -7.49
CA LEU A 8 -13.73 5.96 -8.10
C LEU A 8 -14.96 5.31 -7.47
N GLY A 9 -15.00 5.18 -6.15
CA GLY A 9 -16.12 4.54 -5.47
C GLY A 9 -17.45 5.27 -5.72
N VAL A 10 -17.45 6.61 -5.69
CA VAL A 10 -18.65 7.39 -5.99
C VAL A 10 -19.09 7.23 -7.45
N LYS A 11 -18.15 7.25 -8.41
CA LYS A 11 -18.48 7.05 -9.83
C LYS A 11 -18.94 5.61 -10.13
N ALA A 12 -18.54 4.65 -9.30
CA ALA A 12 -19.03 3.26 -9.31
C ALA A 12 -20.40 3.07 -8.65
N GLY A 13 -21.03 4.15 -8.17
CA GLY A 13 -22.38 4.11 -7.57
C GLY A 13 -22.41 3.88 -6.06
N VAL A 14 -21.27 3.94 -5.37
CA VAL A 14 -21.23 3.84 -3.90
C VAL A 14 -21.54 5.20 -3.28
N GLU A 15 -22.44 5.22 -2.30
CA GLU A 15 -22.78 6.43 -1.55
C GLU A 15 -21.54 6.96 -0.79
N PRO A 16 -21.20 8.27 -0.87
CA PRO A 16 -19.96 8.82 -0.32
C PRO A 16 -19.73 8.56 1.18
N HIS A 17 -20.76 8.68 2.02
CA HIS A 17 -20.64 8.47 3.46
C HIS A 17 -20.47 6.98 3.79
N ALA A 18 -21.18 6.08 3.12
CA ALA A 18 -20.99 4.64 3.22
C ALA A 18 -19.57 4.23 2.79
N LEU A 19 -19.07 4.80 1.69
CA LEU A 19 -17.70 4.58 1.22
C LEU A 19 -16.66 5.04 2.25
N PHE A 20 -16.82 6.26 2.77
CA PHE A 20 -15.94 6.79 3.82
C PHE A 20 -15.95 5.89 5.06
N ARG A 21 -17.13 5.46 5.52
CA ARG A 21 -17.26 4.55 6.66
C ARG A 21 -16.54 3.22 6.41
N ALA A 22 -16.71 2.63 5.22
CA ALA A 22 -16.04 1.39 4.86
C ALA A 22 -14.51 1.52 4.89
N ILE A 23 -13.97 2.59 4.29
CA ILE A 23 -12.53 2.87 4.30
C ILE A 23 -12.02 3.10 5.72
N ARG A 24 -12.72 3.93 6.51
CA ARG A 24 -12.33 4.29 7.88
C ARG A 24 -12.36 3.10 8.84
N GLN A 25 -13.30 2.18 8.64
CA GLN A 25 -13.43 0.95 9.44
C GLN A 25 -12.56 -0.20 8.93
N GLY A 26 -12.06 -0.12 7.69
CA GLY A 26 -11.13 -1.08 7.13
C GLY A 26 -9.79 -1.10 7.87
N ALA A 27 -9.01 -2.16 7.62
CA ALA A 27 -7.73 -2.39 8.31
C ALA A 27 -6.84 -1.14 8.28
N THR A 28 -6.62 -0.54 7.11
CA THR A 28 -5.77 0.66 6.96
C THR A 28 -6.39 1.91 7.55
N GLY A 29 -7.71 2.09 7.47
CA GLY A 29 -8.39 3.25 8.06
C GLY A 29 -8.42 3.24 9.59
N ARG A 30 -8.28 2.07 10.23
CA ARG A 30 -8.21 1.94 11.70
C ARG A 30 -6.82 2.17 12.26
N ALA A 31 -5.76 1.99 11.47
CA ALA A 31 -4.39 2.23 11.90
C ALA A 31 -4.05 3.73 11.79
N ARG A 32 -3.19 4.24 12.68
CA ARG A 32 -2.56 5.55 12.44
C ARG A 32 -1.54 5.40 11.31
N THR A 33 -1.28 6.49 10.60
CA THR A 33 -0.47 6.51 9.36
C THR A 33 0.85 5.77 9.47
N PHE A 34 1.52 5.84 10.62
CA PHE A 34 2.87 5.32 10.82
C PHE A 34 2.94 4.03 11.63
N ASP A 35 1.82 3.56 12.19
CA ASP A 35 1.80 2.43 13.14
C ASP A 35 2.37 1.14 12.55
N ARG A 36 2.30 0.98 11.22
CA ARG A 36 2.72 -0.25 10.51
C ARG A 36 4.08 -0.16 9.85
N LEU A 37 4.76 0.99 9.92
CA LEU A 37 6.11 1.11 9.38
C LEU A 37 7.13 0.29 10.18
N PRO A 38 7.07 0.25 11.53
CA PRO A 38 7.94 -0.61 12.35
C PRO A 38 7.88 -2.08 11.99
N ASP A 39 6.70 -2.61 11.67
CA ASP A 39 6.47 -4.04 11.49
C ASP A 39 7.32 -4.65 10.38
N HIS A 40 7.50 -3.92 9.27
CA HIS A 40 8.16 -4.45 8.08
C HIS A 40 9.19 -3.50 7.45
N PHE A 41 8.81 -2.24 7.16
CA PHE A 41 9.69 -1.35 6.41
C PHE A 41 10.90 -0.91 7.23
N LEU A 42 10.68 -0.42 8.46
CA LEU A 42 11.78 0.06 9.32
C LEU A 42 12.57 -1.10 9.92
N SER A 43 11.93 -2.24 10.23
CA SER A 43 12.64 -3.44 10.68
C SER A 43 13.42 -4.12 9.56
N GLY A 44 13.01 -3.92 8.29
CA GLY A 44 13.54 -4.63 7.14
C GLY A 44 13.12 -6.10 7.07
N ASN A 45 12.18 -6.54 7.91
CA ASN A 45 11.68 -7.91 7.90
C ASN A 45 10.38 -8.01 7.09
N PHE A 46 10.39 -8.78 6.01
CA PHE A 46 9.22 -8.94 5.12
C PHE A 46 8.57 -10.33 5.20
N ASP A 47 9.02 -11.17 6.13
CA ASP A 47 8.52 -12.53 6.35
C ASP A 47 8.24 -12.78 7.86
N PRO A 48 7.07 -13.34 8.22
CA PRO A 48 5.93 -13.62 7.35
C PRO A 48 5.21 -12.34 6.88
N PRO A 49 4.52 -12.37 5.72
CA PRO A 49 3.79 -11.20 5.23
C PRO A 49 2.52 -10.92 6.06
N ALA A 50 2.30 -9.67 6.47
CA ALA A 50 0.98 -9.23 6.94
C ALA A 50 0.00 -9.13 5.75
N PHE A 51 0.50 -8.71 4.58
CA PHE A 51 -0.23 -8.78 3.32
C PHE A 51 0.72 -9.04 2.16
N ALA A 52 0.58 -10.19 1.50
CA ALA A 52 1.50 -10.61 0.45
C ALA A 52 1.48 -9.65 -0.75
N LEU A 53 2.66 -9.33 -1.28
CA LEU A 53 2.84 -8.40 -2.39
C LEU A 53 2.03 -8.79 -3.62
N ARG A 54 1.97 -10.09 -3.96
CA ARG A 54 1.15 -10.60 -5.07
C ARG A 54 -0.35 -10.28 -4.93
N LEU A 55 -0.86 -10.22 -3.70
CA LEU A 55 -2.26 -9.88 -3.43
C LEU A 55 -2.48 -8.38 -3.59
N ALA A 56 -1.57 -7.56 -3.05
CA ALA A 56 -1.62 -6.11 -3.24
C ALA A 56 -1.55 -5.71 -4.72
N HIS A 57 -0.65 -6.34 -5.48
CA HIS A 57 -0.55 -6.16 -6.93
C HIS A 57 -1.87 -6.52 -7.64
N LYS A 58 -2.42 -7.70 -7.35
CA LYS A 58 -3.69 -8.16 -7.94
C LYS A 58 -4.84 -7.18 -7.64
N ASP A 59 -4.98 -6.75 -6.39
CA ASP A 59 -6.07 -5.85 -5.99
C ASP A 59 -5.92 -4.46 -6.62
N MET A 60 -4.70 -3.93 -6.74
CA MET A 60 -4.43 -2.68 -7.46
C MET A 60 -4.74 -2.78 -8.96
N ALA A 61 -4.38 -3.90 -9.60
CA ALA A 61 -4.72 -4.13 -11.01
C ALA A 61 -6.23 -4.10 -11.26
N LEU A 62 -7.01 -4.77 -10.39
CA LEU A 62 -8.48 -4.78 -10.44
C LEU A 62 -9.07 -3.37 -10.18
N ALA A 63 -8.51 -2.61 -9.25
CA ALA A 63 -8.95 -1.24 -8.99
C ALA A 63 -8.70 -0.31 -10.19
N LEU A 64 -7.53 -0.43 -10.84
CA LEU A 64 -7.22 0.34 -12.06
C LEU A 64 -8.09 -0.08 -13.25
N GLU A 65 -8.44 -1.36 -13.36
CA GLU A 65 -9.40 -1.84 -14.37
C GLU A 65 -10.78 -1.23 -14.17
N LEU A 66 -11.31 -1.24 -12.93
CA LEU A 66 -12.57 -0.59 -12.59
C LEU A 66 -12.52 0.92 -12.90
N ALA A 67 -11.40 1.57 -12.59
CA ALA A 67 -11.23 2.99 -12.87
C ALA A 67 -11.30 3.30 -14.37
N ARG A 68 -10.66 2.48 -15.22
CA ARG A 68 -10.78 2.60 -16.68
C ARG A 68 -12.22 2.38 -17.13
N ALA A 69 -12.91 1.36 -16.61
CA ALA A 69 -14.29 1.05 -16.95
C ALA A 69 -15.27 2.19 -16.59
N HIS A 70 -14.90 3.05 -15.64
CA HIS A 70 -15.70 4.21 -15.24
C HIS A 70 -15.10 5.54 -15.69
N GLY A 71 -14.01 5.55 -16.45
CA GLY A 71 -13.34 6.77 -16.89
C GLY A 71 -12.90 7.66 -15.72
N VAL A 72 -12.32 7.07 -14.68
CA VAL A 72 -11.74 7.77 -13.52
C VAL A 72 -10.23 7.79 -13.69
N PRO A 73 -9.59 8.97 -13.75
CA PRO A 73 -8.14 9.05 -13.81
C PRO A 73 -7.52 8.68 -12.45
N MET A 74 -6.55 7.76 -12.46
CA MET A 74 -5.86 7.25 -11.26
C MET A 74 -4.35 7.49 -11.34
N ARG A 75 -3.90 8.69 -11.69
CA ARG A 75 -2.48 9.00 -11.96
C ARG A 75 -1.55 8.51 -10.85
N ILE A 76 -1.89 8.76 -9.58
CA ILE A 76 -1.06 8.33 -8.44
C ILE A 76 -1.19 6.81 -8.24
N GLY A 77 -2.37 6.25 -8.50
CA GLY A 77 -2.60 4.81 -8.46
C GLY A 77 -1.80 4.03 -9.53
N GLU A 78 -1.64 4.60 -10.73
CA GLU A 78 -0.84 4.03 -11.82
C GLU A 78 0.66 4.01 -11.45
N ASP A 79 1.19 5.12 -10.94
CA ASP A 79 2.58 5.19 -10.45
C ASP A 79 2.81 4.18 -9.31
N ALA A 80 1.87 4.11 -8.35
CA ALA A 80 1.96 3.13 -7.26
C ALA A 80 1.89 1.68 -7.75
N PHE A 81 1.11 1.39 -8.79
CA PHE A 81 1.04 0.06 -9.39
C PHE A 81 2.34 -0.32 -10.09
N ALA A 82 3.01 0.61 -10.76
CA ALA A 82 4.31 0.38 -11.39
C ALA A 82 5.39 -0.05 -10.37
N GLU A 83 5.36 0.50 -9.15
CA GLU A 83 6.25 0.06 -8.06
C GLU A 83 5.97 -1.40 -7.66
N LEU A 84 4.70 -1.80 -7.58
CA LEU A 84 4.33 -3.19 -7.30
C LEU A 84 4.72 -4.14 -8.43
N GLU A 85 4.59 -3.70 -9.69
CA GLU A 85 5.04 -4.48 -10.85
C GLU A 85 6.56 -4.70 -10.84
N GLU A 86 7.35 -3.66 -10.52
CA GLU A 86 8.79 -3.80 -10.40
C GLU A 86 9.17 -4.80 -9.30
N ALA A 87 8.54 -4.70 -8.13
CA ALA A 87 8.77 -5.65 -7.04
C ALA A 87 8.33 -7.08 -7.40
N MET A 88 7.24 -7.25 -8.15
CA MET A 88 6.81 -8.56 -8.67
C MET A 88 7.85 -9.15 -9.63
N ARG A 89 8.41 -8.35 -10.55
CA ARG A 89 9.47 -8.80 -11.48
C ARG A 89 10.74 -9.25 -10.76
N ARG A 90 11.00 -8.75 -9.56
CA ARG A 90 12.11 -9.17 -8.68
C ARG A 90 11.82 -10.47 -7.91
N GLY A 91 10.66 -11.09 -8.11
CA GLY A 91 10.27 -12.33 -7.44
C GLY A 91 9.80 -12.15 -6.00
N TRP A 92 9.46 -10.92 -5.58
CA TRP A 92 9.08 -10.63 -4.19
C TRP A 92 7.61 -10.89 -3.86
N GLY A 93 6.88 -11.58 -4.74
CA GLY A 93 5.43 -11.75 -4.62
C GLY A 93 4.94 -12.42 -3.32
N ALA A 94 5.79 -13.23 -2.67
CA ALA A 94 5.47 -13.87 -1.39
C ALA A 94 5.77 -13.02 -0.15
N ARG A 95 6.58 -11.96 -0.27
CA ARG A 95 6.95 -11.06 0.82
C ARG A 95 5.81 -10.12 1.18
N ASP A 96 5.91 -9.44 2.33
CA ASP A 96 5.00 -8.34 2.65
C ASP A 96 5.05 -7.27 1.55
N CYS A 97 3.89 -6.67 1.22
CA CYS A 97 3.80 -5.68 0.16
C CYS A 97 4.69 -4.45 0.36
N ARG A 98 5.06 -4.14 1.61
CA ARG A 98 6.02 -3.06 1.92
C ARG A 98 7.43 -3.33 1.42
N ALA A 99 7.76 -4.54 0.99
CA ALA A 99 9.01 -4.82 0.30
C ALA A 99 9.17 -3.94 -0.96
N ALA A 100 8.07 -3.55 -1.63
CA ALA A 100 8.15 -2.60 -2.75
C ALA A 100 8.73 -1.23 -2.34
N MET A 101 8.58 -0.81 -1.08
CA MET A 101 9.12 0.47 -0.60
C MET A 101 10.66 0.50 -0.63
N THR A 102 11.33 -0.65 -0.60
CA THR A 102 12.81 -0.71 -0.65
C THR A 102 13.35 -0.33 -2.02
N LEU A 103 12.52 -0.34 -3.07
CA LEU A 103 12.90 0.19 -4.39
C LEU A 103 13.32 1.66 -4.30
N GLN A 104 12.65 2.45 -3.45
CA GLN A 104 13.02 3.84 -3.23
C GLN A 104 14.35 3.98 -2.49
N GLU A 105 14.67 3.06 -1.58
CA GLU A 105 15.96 3.03 -0.90
C GLU A 105 17.11 2.78 -1.88
N GLU A 106 16.92 1.85 -2.82
CA GLU A 106 17.87 1.57 -3.90
C GLU A 106 18.07 2.77 -4.81
N ARG A 107 16.98 3.40 -5.26
CA ARG A 107 17.03 4.60 -6.11
C ARG A 107 17.74 5.76 -5.43
N SER A 108 17.60 5.86 -4.11
CA SER A 108 18.22 6.91 -3.30
C SER A 108 19.62 6.57 -2.78
N GLY A 109 20.08 5.32 -2.90
CA GLY A 109 21.35 4.87 -2.34
C GLY A 109 21.42 4.94 -0.80
N VAL A 110 20.28 4.81 -0.12
CA VAL A 110 20.19 4.87 1.35
C VAL A 110 19.60 3.58 1.92
N THR A 111 19.70 3.40 3.23
CA THR A 111 19.05 2.29 3.95
C THR A 111 18.32 2.86 5.16
N VAL A 112 17.00 2.73 5.15
CA VAL A 112 16.07 3.19 6.20
C VAL A 112 15.76 2.01 7.11
N ARG A 113 16.65 1.76 8.08
CA ARG A 113 16.48 0.69 9.06
C ARG A 113 16.58 1.23 10.48
N VAL A 114 15.75 0.70 11.36
CA VAL A 114 15.76 1.02 12.79
C VAL A 114 15.97 -0.28 13.56
N PRO A 115 16.97 -0.35 14.47
CA PRO A 115 17.15 -1.52 15.33
C PRO A 115 15.87 -1.85 16.10
N GLN A 116 15.55 -3.14 16.22
CA GLN A 116 14.30 -3.61 16.83
C GLN A 116 14.13 -3.07 18.26
N GLU A 117 15.23 -2.96 19.02
CA GLU A 117 15.18 -2.45 20.40
C GLU A 117 14.67 -0.99 20.47
N LYS A 118 14.85 -0.20 19.42
CA LYS A 118 14.41 1.20 19.34
C LYS A 118 12.99 1.35 18.80
N LEU A 119 12.44 0.35 18.12
CA LEU A 119 11.08 0.39 17.58
C LEU A 119 10.00 0.21 18.64
N GLY A 120 10.29 -0.53 19.72
CA GLY A 120 9.34 -0.80 20.80
C GLY A 120 8.85 0.44 21.55
N GLY A 121 9.68 1.49 21.65
CA GLY A 121 9.36 2.71 22.41
C GLY A 121 8.76 3.87 21.59
N ILE A 122 8.43 3.66 20.31
CA ILE A 122 7.90 4.73 19.43
C ILE A 122 6.37 4.89 19.54
N ASN A 123 5.69 3.84 20.02
CA ASN A 123 4.22 3.82 20.11
C ASN A 123 3.67 4.04 21.53
N ASP A 124 4.55 4.26 22.51
CA ASP A 124 4.22 4.71 23.88
C ASP A 124 3.96 6.22 23.93
#